data_AF-A0A928FNX5-F1
#
_entry.id   AF-A0A928FNX5-F1
#
_cell.length_a   1.000
_cell.length_b   1.000
_cell.length_c   1.000
_cell.angle_alpha   90.00
_cell.angle_beta   90.00
_cell.angle_gamma   90.00
#
_symmetry.space_group_name_H-M   'P 1'
#
loop_
_entity.id
_entity.type
_entity.pdbx_description
1 polymer ?
#
loop_
_entity_poly.entity_id
_entity_poly.type
_entity_poly.pdbx_seq_one_letter_code
_entity_poly.pdbx_strand_id
1 'polypeptide(L)'
;MTYDEATGYYKMVLEGVLAYGKVIFAESSYAYINRYPSNGAEGLSINGKDMLFSAGYTWEEYVPAPVVPTVEATIYFDNTPYNWSSVYAYVYTDSEENSSWPGVLMTYDETTGYYKLLLEGALANGKVIFTESNSATTNRYPSDQEQGLDIGGKDMIFLKNNTWKEYVSELVPTNSKYYSDGELLLGVSEKTYVSDLLSAFESNNLVVYDSEGNVISDSQPVGTGYRVCLVENGEIVDYIEVMIKGDVDGNGEVDSTDYLKIKQHFLGTYTVNGVYELASDIDNNGKIDTTDYIRIKSHFLGAFDLYA
;
A
#
# COMPACT_ATOMS: atom_id res chain seq x y z
N MET A 1 30.91 12.82 0.39
CA MET A 1 30.24 11.76 -0.41
C MET A 1 29.44 10.90 0.56
N THR A 2 28.31 10.37 0.12
CA THR A 2 27.49 9.42 0.87
C THR A 2 27.66 8.04 0.25
N TYR A 3 27.72 6.98 1.05
CA TYR A 3 27.71 5.62 0.52
C TYR A 3 26.30 5.25 0.09
N ASP A 4 26.15 4.70 -1.12
CA ASP A 4 24.90 4.23 -1.69
C ASP A 4 24.91 2.70 -1.64
N GLU A 5 24.12 2.11 -0.75
CA GLU A 5 24.10 0.66 -0.52
C GLU A 5 23.58 -0.13 -1.73
N ALA A 6 22.69 0.47 -2.53
CA ALA A 6 22.10 -0.18 -3.69
C ALA A 6 23.11 -0.34 -4.83
N THR A 7 24.03 0.62 -4.98
CA THR A 7 25.04 0.59 -6.05
C THR A 7 26.43 0.18 -5.58
N GLY A 8 26.68 0.20 -4.27
CA GLY A 8 28.00 -0.08 -3.68
C GLY A 8 29.04 1.03 -3.89
N TYR A 9 28.62 2.21 -4.34
CA TYR A 9 29.51 3.33 -4.64
C TYR A 9 29.35 4.49 -3.64
N TYR A 10 30.41 5.26 -3.45
CA TYR A 10 30.31 6.57 -2.82
C TYR A 10 29.82 7.59 -3.84
N LYS A 11 28.72 8.28 -3.53
CA LYS A 11 28.06 9.25 -4.40
C LYS A 11 28.21 10.68 -3.87
N MET A 12 28.30 11.65 -4.78
CA MET A 12 28.17 13.07 -4.47
C MET A 12 27.40 13.74 -5.60
N VAL A 13 26.32 14.43 -5.25
CA VAL A 13 25.55 15.23 -6.20
C VAL A 13 26.18 16.62 -6.27
N LEU A 14 26.49 17.08 -7.48
CA LEU A 14 27.04 18.40 -7.75
C LEU A 14 26.04 19.19 -8.57
N GLU A 15 25.66 20.36 -8.08
CA GLU A 15 24.65 21.20 -8.72
C GLU A 15 25.25 22.46 -9.36
N GLY A 16 24.60 22.94 -10.41
CA GLY A 16 24.95 24.17 -11.10
C GLY A 16 26.37 24.15 -11.67
N VAL A 17 27.11 25.25 -11.49
CA VAL A 17 28.45 25.43 -12.05
C VAL A 17 29.49 24.44 -11.51
N LEU A 18 29.23 23.84 -10.34
CA LEU A 18 30.15 22.87 -9.73
C LEU A 18 30.19 21.55 -10.51
N ALA A 19 29.15 21.22 -11.29
CA ALA A 19 29.10 20.02 -12.12
C ALA A 19 30.15 20.01 -13.26
N TYR A 20 30.69 21.18 -13.61
CA TYR A 20 31.72 21.38 -14.65
C TYR A 20 33.09 21.78 -14.05
N GLY A 21 33.23 21.60 -12.73
CA GLY A 21 34.41 22.03 -11.98
C GLY A 21 35.56 21.02 -11.99
N LYS A 22 36.32 21.04 -10.89
CA LYS A 22 37.39 20.08 -10.63
C LYS A 22 37.18 19.42 -9.28
N VAL A 23 37.44 18.12 -9.18
CA VAL A 23 37.28 17.32 -7.97
C VAL A 23 38.61 16.80 -7.45
N ILE A 24 38.72 16.72 -6.13
CA ILE A 24 39.85 16.10 -5.43
C ILE A 24 39.24 15.15 -4.40
N PHE A 25 39.62 13.88 -4.50
CA PHE A 25 39.24 12.86 -3.53
C PHE A 25 40.22 12.91 -2.36
N ALA A 26 39.70 12.90 -1.14
CA ALA A 26 40.50 12.94 0.08
C ALA A 26 39.79 12.14 1.16
N GLU A 27 40.54 11.40 1.98
CA GLU A 27 39.98 10.62 3.08
C GLU A 27 39.45 11.50 4.23
N SER A 28 39.90 12.75 4.32
CA SER A 28 39.49 13.72 5.34
C SER A 28 39.77 15.16 4.91
N SER A 29 39.21 16.12 5.65
CA SER A 29 39.40 17.56 5.43
C SER A 29 40.83 18.08 5.66
N TYR A 30 41.72 17.24 6.23
CA TYR A 30 43.13 17.58 6.49
C TYR A 30 44.11 16.64 5.78
N ALA A 31 43.65 15.85 4.80
CA ALA A 31 44.49 14.86 4.14
C ALA A 31 45.52 15.52 3.20
N TYR A 32 46.77 15.61 3.66
CA TYR A 32 47.90 16.06 2.83
C TYR A 32 48.55 14.91 2.03
N ILE A 33 48.40 13.67 2.50
CA ILE A 33 49.05 12.47 1.94
C ILE A 33 48.07 11.49 1.29
N ASN A 34 46.85 11.39 1.82
CA ASN A 34 45.82 10.44 1.36
C ASN A 34 44.74 11.18 0.57
N ARG A 35 45.18 11.78 -0.53
CA ARG A 35 44.34 12.50 -1.49
C ARG A 35 44.76 12.19 -2.91
N TYR A 36 43.82 12.30 -3.83
CA TYR A 36 44.07 12.24 -5.25
C TYR A 36 43.31 13.35 -5.98
N PRO A 37 43.98 14.15 -6.82
CA PRO A 37 45.43 14.14 -7.12
C PRO A 37 46.29 14.58 -5.91
N SER A 38 47.59 14.30 -5.96
CA SER A 38 48.52 14.58 -4.86
C SER A 38 48.54 16.06 -4.46
N ASN A 39 48.97 16.36 -3.23
CA ASN A 39 49.00 17.74 -2.75
C ASN A 39 49.79 18.68 -3.68
N GLY A 40 49.19 19.83 -4.04
CA GLY A 40 49.74 20.79 -4.99
C GLY A 40 49.42 20.52 -6.47
N ALA A 41 48.87 19.34 -6.80
CA ALA A 41 48.34 19.08 -8.13
C ALA A 41 46.94 19.67 -8.30
N GLU A 42 46.60 20.01 -9.54
CA GLU A 42 45.26 20.49 -9.89
C GLU A 42 44.23 19.37 -9.77
N GLY A 43 42.97 19.71 -9.47
CA GLY A 43 41.89 18.72 -9.38
C GLY A 43 41.52 18.11 -10.73
N LEU A 44 40.86 16.96 -10.68
CA LEU A 44 40.39 16.24 -11.87
C LEU A 44 39.19 16.96 -12.46
N SER A 45 39.21 17.20 -13.77
CA SER A 45 38.09 17.88 -14.45
C SER A 45 36.88 16.96 -14.56
N ILE A 46 35.68 17.51 -14.31
CA ILE A 46 34.39 16.87 -14.51
C ILE A 46 33.57 17.69 -15.52
N ASN A 47 32.60 17.06 -16.18
CA ASN A 47 32.01 17.58 -17.41
C ASN A 47 30.47 17.66 -17.40
N GLY A 48 29.85 17.69 -16.22
CA GLY A 48 28.40 17.77 -16.07
C GLY A 48 27.64 16.46 -16.30
N LYS A 49 28.34 15.35 -16.57
CA LYS A 49 27.76 14.01 -16.62
C LYS A 49 27.95 13.28 -15.29
N ASP A 50 27.17 12.21 -15.10
CA ASP A 50 27.45 11.23 -14.06
C ASP A 50 28.70 10.45 -14.45
N MET A 51 29.69 10.41 -13.57
CA MET A 51 30.99 9.82 -13.84
C MET A 51 31.42 8.92 -12.68
N LEU A 52 32.00 7.78 -13.01
CA LEU A 52 32.60 6.85 -12.06
C LEU A 52 34.12 7.01 -12.08
N PHE A 53 34.72 7.20 -10.91
CA PHE A 53 36.17 7.24 -10.73
C PHE A 53 36.64 5.94 -10.09
N SER A 54 37.49 5.19 -10.78
CA SER A 54 37.91 3.84 -10.38
C SER A 54 39.34 3.80 -9.83
N ALA A 55 39.70 2.68 -9.19
CA ALA A 55 41.05 2.45 -8.61
C ALA A 55 42.20 2.54 -9.64
N GLY A 56 41.90 2.54 -10.94
CA GLY A 56 42.84 2.79 -12.02
C GLY A 56 43.12 4.28 -12.31
N TYR A 57 42.58 5.19 -11.50
CA TYR A 57 42.63 6.64 -11.70
C TYR A 57 42.03 7.11 -13.03
N THR A 58 41.00 6.42 -13.50
CA THR A 58 40.32 6.73 -14.75
C THR A 58 38.88 7.14 -14.47
N TRP A 59 38.40 8.02 -15.34
CA TRP A 59 37.00 8.38 -15.41
C TRP A 59 36.31 7.58 -16.51
N GLU A 60 35.16 7.03 -16.16
CA GLU A 60 34.19 6.51 -17.12
C GLU A 60 32.83 7.16 -16.87
N GLU A 61 32.00 7.25 -17.91
CA GLU A 61 30.62 7.72 -17.76
C GLU A 61 29.86 6.66 -16.96
N TYR A 62 29.25 7.08 -15.85
CA TYR A 62 28.46 6.18 -15.03
C TYR A 62 27.13 5.93 -15.74
N VAL A 63 26.92 4.69 -16.15
CA VAL A 63 25.62 4.22 -16.64
C VAL A 63 25.06 3.33 -15.55
N PRO A 64 24.01 3.77 -14.82
CA PRO A 64 23.37 2.90 -13.83
C PRO A 64 22.91 1.61 -14.53
N ALA A 65 23.03 0.48 -13.85
CA ALA A 65 22.44 -0.75 -14.34
C ALA A 65 20.95 -0.49 -14.63
N PRO A 66 20.37 -1.00 -15.73
CA PRO A 66 18.95 -0.86 -15.97
C PRO A 66 18.22 -1.41 -14.74
N VAL A 67 17.38 -0.57 -14.13
CA VAL A 67 16.45 -1.02 -13.09
C VAL A 67 15.48 -1.96 -13.79
N VAL A 68 15.74 -3.27 -13.71
CA VAL A 68 14.79 -4.26 -14.18
C VAL A 68 13.62 -4.16 -13.19
N PRO A 69 12.39 -3.85 -13.63
CA PRO A 69 11.25 -3.93 -12.74
C PRO A 69 11.17 -5.37 -12.23
N THR A 70 11.48 -5.56 -10.96
CA THR A 70 11.34 -6.85 -10.29
C THR A 70 9.86 -7.05 -10.07
N VAL A 71 9.29 -8.10 -10.66
CA VAL A 71 7.97 -8.55 -10.26
C VAL A 71 8.09 -8.98 -8.80
N GLU A 72 7.24 -8.43 -7.96
CA GLU A 72 7.14 -8.79 -6.55
C GLU A 72 5.84 -9.52 -6.30
N ALA A 73 5.86 -10.46 -5.35
CA ALA A 73 4.68 -11.13 -4.86
C ALA A 73 4.89 -11.53 -3.40
N THR A 74 3.87 -11.35 -2.57
CA THR A 74 3.87 -11.81 -1.18
C THR A 74 2.96 -13.02 -1.02
N ILE A 75 3.52 -14.11 -0.49
CA ILE A 75 2.74 -15.28 -0.14
C ILE A 75 2.43 -15.30 1.36
N TYR A 76 1.19 -15.61 1.70
CA TYR A 76 0.67 -15.65 3.06
C TYR A 76 0.22 -17.07 3.42
N PHE A 77 0.33 -17.44 4.69
CA PHE A 77 -0.11 -18.71 5.23
C PHE A 77 -0.86 -18.50 6.55
N ASP A 78 -2.15 -18.87 6.58
CA ASP A 78 -2.95 -18.94 7.80
C ASP A 78 -2.63 -20.24 8.55
N ASN A 79 -1.82 -20.12 9.59
CA ASN A 79 -1.42 -21.25 10.42
C ASN A 79 -2.43 -21.60 11.52
N THR A 80 -3.49 -20.80 11.73
CA THR A 80 -4.51 -21.01 12.76
C THR A 80 -5.19 -22.39 12.67
N PRO A 81 -5.63 -22.88 11.48
CA PRO A 81 -6.24 -24.20 11.36
C PRO A 81 -5.21 -25.35 11.43
N TYR A 82 -3.94 -25.11 11.11
CA TYR A 82 -2.92 -26.16 10.96
C TYR A 82 -2.05 -26.36 12.21
N ASN A 83 -1.81 -25.29 12.98
CA ASN A 83 -1.01 -25.30 14.21
C ASN A 83 0.40 -25.89 14.02
N TRP A 84 1.05 -25.61 12.88
CA TRP A 84 2.44 -26.01 12.67
C TRP A 84 3.37 -25.20 13.58
N SER A 85 4.39 -25.86 14.12
CA SER A 85 5.40 -25.25 14.99
C SER A 85 6.29 -24.23 14.26
N SER A 86 6.37 -24.33 12.94
CA SER A 86 7.05 -23.40 12.04
C SER A 86 6.41 -23.50 10.67
N VAL A 87 6.51 -22.45 9.86
CA VAL A 87 6.03 -22.47 8.48
C VAL A 87 7.20 -22.09 7.59
N TYR A 88 7.69 -23.05 6.80
CA TYR A 88 8.66 -22.80 5.74
C TYR A 88 7.95 -22.78 4.39
N ALA A 89 8.43 -21.94 3.49
CA ALA A 89 8.03 -21.93 2.09
C ALA A 89 9.25 -22.23 1.20
N TYR A 90 9.18 -23.37 0.50
CA TYR A 90 10.09 -23.69 -0.59
C TYR A 90 9.48 -23.18 -1.89
N VAL A 91 10.13 -22.19 -2.50
CA VAL A 91 9.66 -21.51 -3.70
C VAL A 91 10.65 -21.74 -4.81
N TYR A 92 10.16 -22.15 -5.97
CA TYR A 92 11.00 -22.51 -7.11
C TYR A 92 10.34 -22.17 -8.44
N THR A 93 11.19 -21.99 -9.44
CA THR A 93 10.86 -21.97 -10.86
C THR A 93 11.54 -23.16 -11.54
N ASP A 94 11.48 -23.24 -12.87
CA ASP A 94 12.25 -24.24 -13.62
C ASP A 94 13.77 -23.99 -13.58
N SER A 95 14.21 -22.79 -13.18
CA SER A 95 15.62 -22.35 -13.24
C SER A 95 16.26 -21.94 -11.92
N GLU A 96 15.46 -21.55 -10.93
CA GLU A 96 15.95 -21.04 -9.64
C GLU A 96 15.02 -21.40 -8.49
N GLU A 97 15.57 -21.41 -7.28
CA GLU A 97 14.88 -21.70 -6.02
C GLU A 97 15.30 -20.70 -4.94
N ASN A 98 14.41 -20.43 -3.99
CA ASN A 98 14.66 -19.45 -2.93
C ASN A 98 15.71 -19.92 -1.91
N SER A 99 15.76 -21.23 -1.65
CA SER A 99 16.74 -21.92 -0.80
C SER A 99 16.58 -23.43 -0.98
N SER A 100 17.60 -24.22 -0.60
CA SER A 100 17.47 -25.67 -0.50
C SER A 100 16.28 -26.05 0.39
N TRP A 101 15.61 -27.16 0.06
CA TRP A 101 14.54 -27.74 0.90
C TRP A 101 14.91 -27.73 2.40
N PRO A 102 14.07 -27.17 3.30
CA PRO A 102 12.64 -26.85 3.19
C PRO A 102 12.31 -25.45 2.67
N GLY A 103 13.28 -24.72 2.11
CA GLY A 103 13.11 -23.34 1.71
C GLY A 103 13.39 -22.37 2.86
N VAL A 104 12.65 -21.27 2.88
CA VAL A 104 12.84 -20.15 3.81
C VAL A 104 11.77 -20.19 4.90
N LEU A 105 12.16 -19.94 6.15
CA LEU A 105 11.22 -19.77 7.27
C LEU A 105 10.41 -18.48 7.07
N MET A 106 9.08 -18.59 7.07
CA MET A 106 8.18 -17.45 6.93
C MET A 106 8.10 -16.64 8.22
N THR A 107 7.83 -15.33 8.10
CA THR A 107 7.75 -14.40 9.23
C THR A 107 6.28 -14.15 9.59
N TYR A 108 5.94 -14.21 10.87
CA TYR A 108 4.61 -13.85 11.33
C TYR A 108 4.40 -12.33 11.25
N ASP A 109 3.30 -11.92 10.63
CA ASP A 109 2.88 -10.53 10.49
C ASP A 109 1.69 -10.26 11.42
N GLU A 110 1.90 -9.44 12.45
CA GLU A 110 0.87 -9.11 13.44
C GLU A 110 -0.30 -8.32 12.85
N THR A 111 -0.08 -7.57 11.76
CA THR A 111 -1.12 -6.75 11.13
C THR A 111 -2.13 -7.62 10.39
N THR A 112 -1.65 -8.63 9.66
CA THR A 112 -2.53 -9.52 8.89
C THR A 112 -2.94 -10.77 9.66
N GLY A 113 -2.21 -11.12 10.73
CA GLY A 113 -2.40 -12.36 11.48
C GLY A 113 -1.88 -13.61 10.75
N TYR A 114 -1.10 -13.43 9.68
CA TYR A 114 -0.60 -14.51 8.83
C TYR A 114 0.92 -14.59 8.82
N TYR A 115 1.46 -15.77 8.49
CA TYR A 115 2.86 -15.90 8.15
C TYR A 115 3.06 -15.43 6.71
N LYS A 116 4.09 -14.64 6.42
CA LYS A 116 4.37 -14.11 5.08
C LYS A 116 5.81 -14.31 4.60
N LEU A 117 5.98 -14.30 3.28
CA LEU A 117 7.28 -14.26 2.59
C LEU A 117 7.17 -13.39 1.33
N LEU A 118 8.00 -12.35 1.23
CA LEU A 118 8.17 -11.55 0.02
C LEU A 118 9.06 -12.29 -0.98
N LEU A 119 8.64 -12.28 -2.25
CA LEU A 119 9.33 -12.89 -3.37
C LEU A 119 9.58 -11.82 -4.42
N GLU A 120 10.78 -11.87 -5.01
CA GLU A 120 11.22 -10.91 -6.02
C GLU A 120 11.66 -11.67 -7.29
N GLY A 121 11.59 -11.00 -8.43
CA GLY A 121 12.11 -11.53 -9.69
C GLY A 121 11.31 -12.71 -10.23
N ALA A 122 11.98 -13.77 -10.71
CA ALA A 122 11.28 -14.88 -11.34
C ALA A 122 10.53 -15.76 -10.31
N LEU A 123 11.01 -15.79 -9.06
CA LEU A 123 10.35 -16.51 -7.96
C LEU A 123 8.94 -15.97 -7.65
N ALA A 124 8.66 -14.69 -7.90
CA ALA A 124 7.31 -14.13 -7.78
C ALA A 124 6.29 -14.80 -8.73
N ASN A 125 6.76 -15.36 -9.86
CA ASN A 125 5.94 -16.14 -10.79
C ASN A 125 6.12 -17.66 -10.63
N GLY A 126 6.82 -18.08 -9.58
CA GLY A 126 7.15 -19.48 -9.34
C GLY A 126 6.02 -20.29 -8.72
N LYS A 127 6.42 -21.40 -8.12
CA LYS A 127 5.55 -22.33 -7.39
C LYS A 127 6.01 -22.45 -5.95
N VAL A 128 5.06 -22.58 -5.02
CA VAL A 128 5.34 -22.73 -3.59
C VAL A 128 4.92 -24.10 -3.05
N ILE A 129 5.73 -24.61 -2.13
CA ILE A 129 5.40 -25.72 -1.25
C ILE A 129 5.62 -25.25 0.19
N PHE A 130 4.58 -25.37 1.01
CA PHE A 130 4.64 -25.08 2.44
C PHE A 130 5.00 -26.34 3.22
N THR A 131 5.84 -26.22 4.24
CA THR A 131 6.22 -27.33 5.11
C THR A 131 6.56 -26.86 6.52
N GLU A 132 6.31 -27.70 7.52
CA GLU A 132 6.69 -27.39 8.90
C GLU A 132 8.20 -27.54 9.12
N SER A 133 8.84 -28.46 8.40
CA SER A 133 10.28 -28.72 8.54
C SER A 133 10.85 -29.46 7.32
N ASN A 134 12.18 -29.66 7.30
CA ASN A 134 12.87 -30.43 6.27
C ASN A 134 12.52 -31.93 6.25
N SER A 135 11.89 -32.43 7.31
CA SER A 135 11.57 -33.85 7.49
C SER A 135 10.05 -34.09 7.60
N ALA A 136 9.22 -33.05 7.41
CA ALA A 136 7.78 -33.18 7.52
C ALA A 136 7.21 -34.00 6.34
N THR A 137 6.48 -35.06 6.67
CA THR A 137 5.80 -35.92 5.67
C THR A 137 4.28 -35.71 5.64
N THR A 138 3.70 -35.12 6.70
CA THR A 138 2.25 -34.85 6.82
C THR A 138 1.94 -33.37 6.99
N ASN A 139 2.84 -32.61 7.61
CA ASN A 139 2.74 -31.16 7.77
C ASN A 139 3.45 -30.47 6.60
N ARG A 140 2.97 -30.79 5.40
CA ARG A 140 3.46 -30.29 4.12
C ARG A 140 2.29 -30.17 3.16
N TYR A 141 2.25 -29.09 2.39
CA TYR A 141 1.29 -28.93 1.30
C TYR A 141 1.90 -28.16 0.12
N PRO A 142 1.71 -28.61 -1.13
CA PRO A 142 1.08 -29.87 -1.55
C PRO A 142 1.80 -31.12 -1.01
N SER A 143 1.16 -32.28 -1.11
CA SER A 143 1.65 -33.53 -0.51
C SER A 143 2.98 -33.95 -1.14
N ASP A 144 3.67 -34.94 -0.54
CA ASP A 144 4.89 -35.44 -1.15
C ASP A 144 4.67 -35.92 -2.60
N GLN A 145 5.63 -35.60 -3.47
CA GLN A 145 5.58 -35.82 -4.93
C GLN A 145 4.54 -35.00 -5.70
N GLU A 146 3.73 -34.16 -5.04
CA GLU A 146 2.88 -33.20 -5.73
C GLU A 146 3.66 -31.93 -6.09
N GLN A 147 3.28 -31.32 -7.22
CA GLN A 147 3.86 -30.08 -7.67
C GLN A 147 3.39 -28.91 -6.79
N GLY A 148 4.23 -27.89 -6.60
CA GLY A 148 3.88 -26.69 -5.85
C GLY A 148 2.74 -25.87 -6.47
N LEU A 149 2.14 -25.02 -5.64
CA LEU A 149 1.03 -24.12 -5.96
C LEU A 149 1.55 -22.92 -6.76
N ASP A 150 0.85 -22.54 -7.84
CA ASP A 150 1.21 -21.39 -8.68
C ASP A 150 1.02 -20.05 -7.98
N ILE A 151 2.07 -19.22 -7.94
CA ILE A 151 2.01 -17.87 -7.35
C ILE A 151 1.52 -16.86 -8.39
N GLY A 152 2.03 -16.94 -9.62
CA GLY A 152 1.53 -16.17 -10.76
C GLY A 152 1.77 -14.65 -10.67
N GLY A 153 2.77 -14.20 -9.92
CA GLY A 153 3.13 -12.79 -9.80
C GLY A 153 2.12 -11.96 -9.02
N LYS A 154 1.34 -12.61 -8.16
CA LYS A 154 0.28 -12.00 -7.35
C LYS A 154 0.52 -12.29 -5.88
N ASP A 155 -0.05 -11.46 -5.03
CA ASP A 155 -0.16 -11.79 -3.62
C ASP A 155 -1.16 -12.93 -3.44
N MET A 156 -0.75 -13.96 -2.70
CA MET A 156 -1.51 -15.21 -2.58
C MET A 156 -1.57 -15.66 -1.14
N ILE A 157 -2.67 -16.28 -0.73
CA ILE A 157 -2.87 -16.78 0.63
C ILE A 157 -3.29 -18.25 0.64
N PHE A 158 -2.66 -19.01 1.53
CA PHE A 158 -3.03 -20.37 1.87
C PHE A 158 -3.88 -20.41 3.15
N LEU A 159 -5.09 -20.92 3.03
CA LEU A 159 -6.11 -20.93 4.09
C LEU A 159 -6.51 -22.36 4.46
N LYS A 160 -7.40 -22.49 5.45
CA LYS A 160 -8.07 -23.75 5.83
C LYS A 160 -8.60 -24.53 4.62
N ASN A 161 -8.71 -25.85 4.79
CA ASN A 161 -9.15 -26.79 3.75
C ASN A 161 -8.27 -26.77 2.49
N ASN A 162 -6.97 -26.46 2.65
CA ASN A 162 -6.01 -26.37 1.57
C ASN A 162 -6.40 -25.39 0.46
N THR A 163 -7.02 -24.26 0.82
CA THR A 163 -7.47 -23.27 -0.15
C THR A 163 -6.31 -22.34 -0.51
N TRP A 164 -5.94 -22.30 -1.79
CA TRP A 164 -4.97 -21.37 -2.35
C TRP A 164 -5.69 -20.36 -3.24
N LYS A 165 -5.61 -19.08 -2.91
CA LYS A 165 -6.26 -18.00 -3.67
C LYS A 165 -5.46 -16.71 -3.58
N GLU A 166 -5.81 -15.75 -4.43
CA GLU A 166 -5.29 -14.39 -4.36
C GLU A 166 -5.58 -13.79 -2.97
N TYR A 167 -4.54 -13.26 -2.35
CA TYR A 167 -4.67 -12.47 -1.13
C TYR A 167 -5.17 -11.09 -1.54
N VAL A 168 -6.28 -10.69 -0.93
CA VAL A 168 -6.78 -9.33 -1.01
C VAL A 168 -6.73 -8.86 0.44
N SER A 169 -5.90 -7.87 0.72
CA SER A 169 -5.95 -7.20 2.03
C SER A 169 -7.36 -6.67 2.19
N GLU A 170 -8.04 -6.98 3.30
CA GLU A 170 -9.32 -6.36 3.61
C GLU A 170 -9.07 -5.18 4.55
N LEU A 171 -9.35 -3.96 4.10
CA LEU A 171 -9.38 -2.77 4.94
C LEU A 171 -10.53 -2.83 5.94
N VAL A 172 -10.29 -3.50 7.08
CA VAL A 172 -11.26 -3.60 8.17
C VAL A 172 -10.96 -2.53 9.23
N PRO A 173 -11.91 -1.65 9.58
CA PRO A 173 -11.74 -0.75 10.71
C PRO A 173 -11.71 -1.54 12.03
N THR A 174 -10.77 -1.24 12.92
CA THR A 174 -10.66 -1.86 14.25
C THR A 174 -11.50 -1.15 15.32
N ASN A 175 -11.95 0.07 15.03
CA ASN A 175 -12.87 0.78 15.90
C ASN A 175 -14.31 0.31 15.70
N SER A 176 -14.97 -0.13 16.77
CA SER A 176 -16.38 -0.56 16.74
C SER A 176 -17.38 0.53 16.33
N LYS A 177 -16.96 1.80 16.25
CA LYS A 177 -17.75 2.90 15.68
C LYS A 177 -17.98 2.71 14.17
N TYR A 178 -17.01 2.14 13.45
CA TYR A 178 -17.08 1.96 12.01
C TYR A 178 -17.20 0.47 11.68
N TYR A 179 -17.85 0.16 10.57
CA TYR A 179 -18.00 -1.21 10.10
C TYR A 179 -18.02 -1.24 8.57
N SER A 180 -17.53 -2.32 7.99
CA SER A 180 -17.58 -2.55 6.55
C SER A 180 -18.78 -3.40 6.16
N ASP A 181 -19.43 -3.05 5.05
CA ASP A 181 -20.39 -3.90 4.34
C ASP A 181 -19.96 -3.99 2.87
N GLY A 182 -19.27 -5.08 2.54
CA GLY A 182 -18.52 -5.17 1.28
C GLY A 182 -17.41 -4.12 1.20
N GLU A 183 -17.38 -3.36 0.10
CA GLU A 183 -16.42 -2.26 -0.13
C GLU A 183 -16.87 -0.92 0.48
N LEU A 184 -17.93 -0.90 1.30
CA LEU A 184 -18.46 0.32 1.92
C LEU A 184 -18.06 0.43 3.39
N LEU A 185 -17.50 1.58 3.77
CA LEU A 185 -17.27 1.97 5.15
C LEU A 185 -18.48 2.74 5.69
N LEU A 186 -19.11 2.18 6.71
CA LEU A 186 -20.33 2.67 7.35
C LEU A 186 -20.07 3.11 8.79
N GLY A 187 -21.01 3.88 9.35
CA GLY A 187 -20.91 4.42 10.72
C GLY A 187 -20.08 5.70 10.84
N VAL A 188 -19.63 6.25 9.71
CA VAL A 188 -18.95 7.56 9.65
C VAL A 188 -20.00 8.66 9.81
N SER A 189 -19.75 9.60 10.72
CA SER A 189 -20.60 10.77 10.96
C SER A 189 -20.07 11.97 10.17
N GLU A 190 -20.93 12.95 9.91
CA GLU A 190 -20.48 14.25 9.39
C GLU A 190 -19.35 14.84 10.23
N LYS A 191 -18.50 15.65 9.60
CA LYS A 191 -17.36 16.33 10.23
C LYS A 191 -16.36 15.37 10.88
N THR A 192 -16.33 14.11 10.46
CA THR A 192 -15.24 13.19 10.78
C THR A 192 -14.02 13.61 9.97
N TYR A 193 -12.91 13.91 10.64
CA TYR A 193 -11.66 14.28 9.96
C TYR A 193 -10.92 13.04 9.46
N VAL A 194 -10.14 13.19 8.39
CA VAL A 194 -9.27 12.13 7.86
C VAL A 194 -8.37 11.56 8.96
N SER A 195 -7.78 12.39 9.82
CA SER A 195 -6.96 11.91 10.95
C SER A 195 -7.71 10.95 11.88
N ASP A 196 -8.95 11.28 12.20
CA ASP A 196 -9.77 10.50 13.13
C ASP A 196 -10.23 9.20 12.46
N LEU A 197 -10.55 9.25 11.17
CA LEU A 197 -10.89 8.08 10.39
C LEU A 197 -9.71 7.10 10.28
N LEU A 198 -8.54 7.60 9.90
CA LEU A 198 -7.35 6.77 9.72
C LEU A 198 -6.89 6.12 11.04
N SER A 199 -7.10 6.80 12.18
CA SER A 199 -6.80 6.25 13.50
C SER A 199 -7.64 5.01 13.87
N ALA A 200 -8.71 4.74 13.11
CA ALA A 200 -9.56 3.58 13.31
C ALA A 200 -9.11 2.34 12.51
N PHE A 201 -8.00 2.41 11.80
CA PHE A 201 -7.39 1.28 11.09
C PHE A 201 -6.00 0.99 11.68
N GLU A 202 -5.58 -0.28 11.65
CA GLU A 202 -4.25 -0.69 12.14
C GLU A 202 -3.13 -0.42 11.10
N SER A 203 -3.51 -0.24 9.83
CA SER A 203 -2.58 -0.06 8.73
C SER A 203 -1.95 1.33 8.77
N ASN A 204 -0.62 1.41 8.73
CA ASN A 204 0.12 2.67 8.79
C ASN A 204 0.31 3.36 7.42
N ASN A 205 -0.02 2.68 6.31
CA ASN A 205 0.20 3.18 4.95
C ASN A 205 -1.12 3.55 4.26
N LEU A 206 -1.99 4.27 4.96
CA LEU A 206 -3.28 4.67 4.44
C LEU A 206 -3.26 6.08 3.88
N VAL A 207 -3.96 6.28 2.77
CA VAL A 207 -4.16 7.57 2.12
C VAL A 207 -5.63 7.72 1.76
N VAL A 208 -6.21 8.88 2.04
CA VAL A 208 -7.60 9.18 1.65
C VAL A 208 -7.63 9.98 0.35
N TYR A 209 -8.42 9.50 -0.60
CA TYR A 209 -8.69 10.17 -1.86
C TYR A 209 -10.15 10.65 -1.90
N ASP A 210 -10.41 11.81 -2.48
CA ASP A 210 -11.77 12.22 -2.82
C ASP A 210 -12.32 11.46 -4.04
N SER A 211 -13.58 11.72 -4.38
CA SER A 211 -14.26 11.13 -5.54
C SER A 211 -13.67 11.55 -6.89
N GLU A 212 -12.83 12.58 -6.92
CA GLU A 212 -12.10 13.05 -8.11
C GLU A 212 -10.68 12.46 -8.21
N GLY A 213 -10.22 11.74 -7.17
CA GLY A 213 -8.90 11.13 -7.09
C GLY A 213 -7.81 12.04 -6.52
N ASN A 214 -8.16 13.15 -5.87
CA ASN A 214 -7.20 14.01 -5.19
C ASN A 214 -6.94 13.51 -3.77
N VAL A 215 -5.69 13.60 -3.31
CA VAL A 215 -5.31 13.26 -1.93
C VAL A 215 -5.85 14.31 -0.97
N ILE A 216 -6.53 13.86 0.08
CA ILE A 216 -7.13 14.71 1.12
C ILE A 216 -6.24 14.73 2.35
N SER A 217 -5.96 15.92 2.87
CA SER A 217 -5.14 16.09 4.06
C SER A 217 -5.88 15.70 5.34
N ASP A 218 -5.13 15.25 6.34
CA ASP A 218 -5.59 14.87 7.69
C ASP A 218 -6.55 15.87 8.37
N SER A 219 -6.40 17.17 8.09
CA SER A 219 -7.20 18.25 8.66
C SER A 219 -8.50 18.58 7.92
N GLN A 220 -8.89 17.77 6.93
CA GLN A 220 -10.13 17.94 6.18
C GLN A 220 -11.15 16.86 6.58
N PRO A 221 -12.45 17.18 6.52
CA PRO A 221 -13.48 16.17 6.72
C PRO A 221 -13.47 15.16 5.57
N VAL A 222 -13.81 13.92 5.89
CA VAL A 222 -14.15 12.91 4.88
C VAL A 222 -15.60 13.07 4.46
N GLY A 223 -15.87 12.85 3.17
CA GLY A 223 -17.21 12.90 2.60
C GLY A 223 -17.63 11.58 1.96
N THR A 224 -18.91 11.48 1.62
CA THR A 224 -19.44 10.35 0.86
C THR A 224 -18.75 10.24 -0.51
N GLY A 225 -18.33 9.02 -0.86
CA GLY A 225 -17.59 8.73 -2.11
C GLY A 225 -16.08 8.93 -2.02
N TYR A 226 -15.56 9.30 -0.85
CA TYR A 226 -14.12 9.27 -0.61
C TYR A 226 -13.65 7.83 -0.47
N ARG A 227 -12.37 7.57 -0.69
CA ARG A 227 -11.77 6.24 -0.59
C ARG A 227 -10.61 6.25 0.38
N VAL A 228 -10.66 5.38 1.37
CA VAL A 228 -9.50 5.05 2.20
C VAL A 228 -8.73 3.97 1.46
N CYS A 229 -7.51 4.28 1.02
CA CYS A 229 -6.69 3.39 0.21
C CYS A 229 -5.48 2.91 1.01
N LEU A 230 -5.21 1.61 0.95
CA LEU A 230 -3.94 1.03 1.38
C LEU A 230 -2.93 1.19 0.25
N VAL A 231 -1.82 1.86 0.53
CA VAL A 231 -0.75 2.09 -0.45
C VAL A 231 0.49 1.34 -0.03
N GLU A 232 0.91 0.36 -0.82
CA GLU A 232 2.19 -0.34 -0.63
C GLU A 232 3.05 -0.15 -1.87
N ASN A 233 4.35 0.14 -1.69
CA ASN A 233 5.29 0.37 -2.78
C ASN A 233 4.86 1.41 -3.84
N GLY A 234 3.96 2.33 -3.48
CA GLY A 234 3.44 3.38 -4.36
C GLY A 234 2.23 2.98 -5.19
N GLU A 235 1.69 1.77 -5.03
CA GLU A 235 0.47 1.30 -5.67
C GLU A 235 -0.68 1.15 -4.67
N ILE A 236 -1.91 1.37 -5.13
CA ILE A 236 -3.11 1.13 -4.32
C ILE A 236 -3.39 -0.37 -4.32
N VAL A 237 -3.20 -1.00 -3.16
CA VAL A 237 -3.37 -2.45 -2.97
C VAL A 237 -4.81 -2.79 -2.60
N ASP A 238 -5.46 -1.92 -1.82
CA ASP A 238 -6.86 -2.07 -1.43
C ASP A 238 -7.50 -0.70 -1.23
N TYR A 239 -8.82 -0.63 -1.33
CA TYR A 239 -9.59 0.55 -0.97
C TYR A 239 -10.94 0.19 -0.35
N ILE A 240 -11.42 1.07 0.52
CA ILE A 240 -12.80 1.05 1.01
C ILE A 240 -13.43 2.42 0.80
N GLU A 241 -14.65 2.44 0.26
CA GLU A 241 -15.39 3.66 -0.07
C GLU A 241 -16.24 4.13 1.11
N VAL A 242 -16.14 5.41 1.45
CA VAL A 242 -16.81 6.02 2.59
C VAL A 242 -18.26 6.37 2.23
N MET A 243 -19.20 5.98 3.09
CA MET A 243 -20.60 6.40 3.01
C MET A 243 -21.02 7.07 4.32
N ILE A 244 -21.39 8.35 4.22
CA ILE A 244 -21.92 9.14 5.35
C ILE A 244 -23.42 9.35 5.12
N LYS A 245 -24.21 8.89 6.07
CA LYS A 245 -25.67 8.97 5.99
C LYS A 245 -26.14 10.43 5.95
N GLY A 246 -26.81 10.82 4.88
CA GLY A 246 -27.30 12.18 4.66
C GLY A 246 -26.34 13.14 3.96
N ASP A 247 -25.08 12.74 3.73
CA ASP A 247 -24.12 13.51 2.92
C ASP A 247 -24.26 13.06 1.45
N VAL A 248 -25.06 13.81 0.70
CA VAL A 248 -25.50 13.50 -0.66
C VAL A 248 -24.63 14.21 -1.69
N ASP A 249 -24.02 15.33 -1.30
CA ASP A 249 -23.09 16.04 -2.14
C ASP A 249 -21.63 15.60 -2.00
N GLY A 250 -21.31 14.82 -0.96
CA GLY A 250 -20.00 14.22 -0.73
C GLY A 250 -19.01 15.16 -0.05
N ASN A 251 -19.48 16.25 0.56
CA ASN A 251 -18.60 17.26 1.14
C ASN A 251 -18.22 16.99 2.62
N GLY A 252 -18.81 15.96 3.25
CA GLY A 252 -18.56 15.57 4.64
C GLY A 252 -19.36 16.34 5.70
N GLU A 253 -20.26 17.23 5.29
CA GLU A 253 -21.24 17.93 6.14
C GLU A 253 -22.66 17.59 5.69
N VAL A 254 -23.62 17.51 6.63
CA VAL A 254 -25.03 17.29 6.29
C VAL A 254 -25.82 18.58 6.46
N ASP A 255 -26.13 19.26 5.36
CA ASP A 255 -26.73 20.59 5.39
C ASP A 255 -27.87 20.83 4.37
N SER A 256 -28.19 22.10 4.13
CA SER A 256 -29.25 22.50 3.20
C SER A 256 -29.00 22.11 1.74
N THR A 257 -27.75 21.85 1.38
CA THR A 257 -27.30 21.45 0.04
C THR A 257 -27.70 20.01 -0.23
N ASP A 258 -27.52 19.10 0.73
CA ASP A 258 -27.97 17.70 0.64
C ASP A 258 -29.48 17.60 0.53
N TYR A 259 -30.18 18.38 1.37
CA TYR A 259 -31.62 18.54 1.27
C TYR A 259 -32.06 18.97 -0.13
N LEU A 260 -31.35 19.93 -0.73
CA LEU A 260 -31.68 20.43 -2.06
C LEU A 260 -31.45 19.35 -3.13
N LYS A 261 -30.35 18.58 -3.05
CA LYS A 261 -30.06 17.49 -4.00
C LYS A 261 -31.11 16.40 -3.97
N ILE A 262 -31.52 15.92 -2.79
CA ILE A 262 -32.59 14.92 -2.68
C ILE A 262 -33.93 15.50 -3.16
N LYS A 263 -34.23 16.76 -2.82
CA LYS A 263 -35.44 17.42 -3.33
C LYS A 263 -35.43 17.50 -4.86
N GLN A 264 -34.30 17.84 -5.47
CA GLN A 264 -34.16 17.87 -6.93
C GLN A 264 -34.29 16.47 -7.54
N HIS A 265 -33.78 15.44 -6.85
CA HIS A 265 -33.95 14.04 -7.24
C HIS A 265 -35.42 13.61 -7.24
N PHE A 266 -36.13 13.89 -6.15
CA PHE A 266 -37.57 13.66 -6.06
C PHE A 266 -38.37 14.39 -7.16
N LEU A 267 -37.93 15.59 -7.55
CA LEU A 267 -38.53 16.35 -8.66
C LEU A 267 -38.08 15.90 -10.06
N GLY A 268 -37.16 14.93 -10.17
CA GLY A 268 -36.62 14.42 -11.44
C GLY A 268 -35.67 15.38 -12.15
N THR A 269 -35.11 16.36 -11.43
CA THR A 269 -34.19 17.39 -11.97
C THR A 269 -32.73 17.13 -11.67
N TYR A 270 -32.43 16.16 -10.80
CA TYR A 270 -31.10 15.72 -10.44
C TYR A 270 -31.12 14.20 -10.27
N THR A 271 -30.01 13.52 -10.57
CA THR A 271 -29.90 12.07 -10.39
C THR A 271 -28.82 11.80 -9.36
N VAL A 272 -29.19 11.06 -8.32
CA VAL A 272 -28.28 10.54 -7.30
C VAL A 272 -28.01 9.08 -7.67
N ASN A 273 -26.76 8.63 -7.65
CA ASN A 273 -26.38 7.27 -8.02
C ASN A 273 -25.28 6.74 -7.09
N GLY A 274 -25.12 5.41 -7.06
CA GLY A 274 -24.01 4.75 -6.37
C GLY A 274 -24.06 4.97 -4.86
N VAL A 275 -22.90 5.21 -4.25
CA VAL A 275 -22.81 5.43 -2.80
C VAL A 275 -23.66 6.61 -2.31
N TYR A 276 -23.85 7.65 -3.13
CA TYR A 276 -24.71 8.79 -2.80
C TYR A 276 -26.20 8.41 -2.73
N GLU A 277 -26.63 7.42 -3.50
CA GLU A 277 -28.00 6.91 -3.48
C GLU A 277 -28.28 6.22 -2.15
N LEU A 278 -27.32 5.42 -1.69
CA LEU A 278 -27.36 4.75 -0.38
C LEU A 278 -27.33 5.77 0.77
N ALA A 279 -26.49 6.80 0.66
CA ALA A 279 -26.46 7.90 1.63
C ALA A 279 -27.77 8.71 1.69
N SER A 280 -28.56 8.69 0.62
CA SER A 280 -29.82 9.43 0.49
C SER A 280 -31.03 8.69 1.07
N ASP A 281 -30.98 7.37 1.24
CA ASP A 281 -32.04 6.58 1.86
C ASP A 281 -31.91 6.61 3.38
N ILE A 282 -32.52 7.62 4.01
CA ILE A 282 -32.33 7.91 5.44
C ILE A 282 -33.13 6.97 6.33
N ASP A 283 -34.25 6.45 5.83
CA ASP A 283 -35.09 5.51 6.57
C ASP A 283 -34.86 4.05 6.20
N ASN A 284 -33.93 3.78 5.28
CA ASN A 284 -33.54 2.47 4.77
C ASN A 284 -34.74 1.71 4.17
N ASN A 285 -35.69 2.43 3.54
CA ASN A 285 -36.88 1.82 2.94
C ASN A 285 -36.68 1.38 1.48
N GLY A 286 -35.50 1.63 0.92
CA GLY A 286 -35.13 1.32 -0.46
C GLY A 286 -35.62 2.34 -1.49
N LYS A 287 -36.06 3.53 -1.05
CA LYS A 287 -36.53 4.61 -1.93
C LYS A 287 -36.08 5.96 -1.38
N ILE A 288 -35.69 6.84 -2.29
CA ILE A 288 -35.42 8.24 -1.98
C ILE A 288 -36.71 9.03 -2.17
N ASP A 289 -37.37 9.41 -1.08
CA ASP A 289 -38.63 10.14 -1.10
C ASP A 289 -38.67 11.36 -0.18
N THR A 290 -39.88 11.89 0.03
CA THR A 290 -40.08 13.11 0.83
C THR A 290 -39.67 12.96 2.29
N THR A 291 -39.71 11.74 2.81
CA THR A 291 -39.34 11.40 4.17
C THR A 291 -37.86 11.66 4.41
N ASP A 292 -37.01 11.31 3.43
CA ASP A 292 -35.56 11.43 3.53
C ASP A 292 -35.09 12.87 3.62
N TYR A 293 -35.52 13.72 2.68
CA TYR A 293 -35.15 15.13 2.74
C TYR A 293 -35.76 15.84 3.96
N ILE A 294 -36.92 15.41 4.49
CA ILE A 294 -37.47 15.98 5.72
C ILE A 294 -36.61 15.61 6.93
N ARG A 295 -36.02 14.42 6.95
CA ARG A 295 -35.11 13.98 8.02
C ARG A 295 -33.79 14.75 7.98
N ILE A 296 -33.19 14.94 6.81
CA ILE A 296 -31.99 15.79 6.66
C ILE A 296 -32.31 17.22 7.09
N LYS A 297 -33.46 17.76 6.67
CA LYS A 297 -33.90 19.08 7.13
C LYS A 297 -34.05 19.16 8.64
N SER A 298 -34.64 18.15 9.26
CA SER A 298 -34.77 18.10 10.71
C SER A 298 -33.42 18.00 11.40
N HIS A 299 -32.45 17.28 10.79
CA HIS A 299 -31.09 17.09 11.27
C HIS A 299 -30.33 18.41 11.39
N PHE A 300 -30.14 19.13 10.29
CA PHE A 300 -29.39 20.40 10.34
C PHE A 300 -30.14 21.53 11.06
N LEU A 301 -31.43 21.35 11.36
CA LEU A 301 -32.20 22.24 12.25
C LEU A 301 -32.13 21.83 13.73
N GLY A 302 -31.46 20.73 14.07
CA GLY A 302 -31.29 20.22 15.43
C GLY A 302 -32.55 19.58 16.03
N ALA A 303 -33.54 19.22 15.20
CA ALA A 303 -34.79 18.59 15.64
C ALA A 303 -34.77 17.05 15.52
N PHE A 304 -33.77 16.50 14.85
CA PHE A 304 -33.53 15.08 14.64
C PHE A 304 -32.01 14.87 14.62
N ASP A 305 -31.53 13.67 14.96
CA ASP A 305 -30.11 13.32 14.85
C ASP A 305 -29.99 12.04 14.02
N LEU A 306 -29.29 12.13 12.90
CA LEU A 306 -29.05 11.01 11.98
C LEU A 306 -28.16 9.92 12.58
N TYR A 307 -27.38 10.25 13.60
CA TYR A 307 -26.31 9.41 14.16
C TYR A 307 -26.61 8.94 15.60
N ALA A 308 -27.83 9.17 16.09
CA ALA A 308 -28.29 8.80 17.43
C ALA A 308 -28.58 7.31 17.63
#